data_AF-X0VNG5-F1
#
_entry.id   AF-X0VNG5-F1
#
_cell.length_a   1.000
_cell.length_b   1.000
_cell.length_c   1.000
_cell.angle_alpha   90.00
_cell.angle_beta   90.00
_cell.angle_gamma   90.00
#
_symmetry.space_group_name_H-M   'P 1'
#
loop_
_entity.id
_entity.type
_entity.pdbx_description
1 polymer ?
#
loop_
_entity_poly.entity_id
_entity_poly.type
_entity_poly.pdbx_seq_one_letter_code
_entity_poly.pdbx_strand_id
1 'polypeptide(L)'
;MVLEEIRSISSSRRDLRNFGFVVGGGFFLIGLLLLWRGKAPWPGFLGAGIALPLLALTFPALLKPLQKAWMTLAVLMGWVMTRVILSILFYLVLTPLGLVA
;
A
#
# COMPACT_ATOMS: atom_id res chain seq x y z
N MET A 1 12.55 -13.64 8.82
CA MET A 1 12.25 -12.20 8.76
C MET A 1 11.08 -11.91 7.82
N VAL A 2 11.25 -11.67 6.50
CA VAL A 2 10.12 -11.31 5.61
C VAL A 2 9.01 -12.36 5.53
N LEU A 3 9.37 -13.64 5.46
CA LEU A 3 8.39 -14.73 5.43
C LEU A 3 7.61 -14.87 6.76
N GLU A 4 8.20 -14.47 7.89
CA GLU A 4 7.52 -14.47 9.19
C GLU A 4 6.55 -13.30 9.30
N GLU A 5 6.92 -12.11 8.78
CA GLU A 5 6.00 -10.97 8.64
C GLU A 5 4.80 -11.31 7.78
N ILE A 6 5.01 -11.99 6.63
CA ILE A 6 3.90 -12.41 5.77
C ILE A 6 2.99 -13.42 6.47
N ARG A 7 3.57 -14.31 7.29
CA ARG A 7 2.83 -15.33 8.04
C ARG A 7 2.09 -14.75 9.25
N SER A 8 2.59 -13.65 9.82
CA SER A 8 2.00 -12.94 10.96
C SER A 8 0.95 -11.89 10.56
N ILE A 9 0.69 -11.67 9.25
CA ILE A 9 -0.38 -10.78 8.79
C ILE A 9 -1.71 -11.24 9.38
N SER A 10 -2.16 -10.56 10.44
CA SER A 10 -3.47 -10.77 11.02
C SER A 10 -4.52 -10.30 10.02
N SER A 11 -5.35 -11.22 9.54
CA SER A 11 -6.49 -10.90 8.68
C SER A 11 -7.76 -10.81 9.53
N SER A 12 -7.72 -10.02 10.60
CA SER A 12 -8.88 -9.79 11.46
C SER A 12 -9.95 -8.97 10.71
N ARG A 13 -11.22 -9.11 11.10
CA ARG A 13 -12.31 -8.30 10.50
C ARG A 13 -12.04 -6.80 10.59
N ARG A 14 -11.36 -6.35 11.66
CA ARG A 14 -10.98 -4.94 11.83
C ARG A 14 -9.94 -4.51 10.79
N ASP A 15 -8.92 -5.33 10.57
CA ASP A 15 -7.85 -5.04 9.61
C ASP A 15 -8.38 -4.99 8.17
N LEU A 16 -9.31 -5.89 7.83
CA LEU A 16 -10.00 -5.92 6.54
C LEU A 16 -10.84 -4.67 6.30
N ARG A 17 -11.56 -4.22 7.32
CA ARG A 17 -12.34 -2.97 7.27
C ARG A 17 -11.42 -1.78 7.07
N ASN A 18 -10.37 -1.68 7.88
CA ASN A 18 -9.39 -0.59 7.78
C ASN A 18 -8.73 -0.56 6.39
N PHE A 19 -8.34 -1.72 5.85
CA PHE A 19 -7.81 -1.82 4.50
C PHE A 19 -8.78 -1.25 3.46
N GLY A 20 -10.04 -1.68 3.48
CA GLY A 20 -11.04 -1.19 2.53
C GLY A 20 -11.37 0.30 2.68
N PHE A 21 -11.37 0.84 3.90
CA PHE A 21 -11.56 2.28 4.13
C PHE A 21 -10.34 3.11 3.68
N VAL A 22 -9.12 2.66 3.97
CA VAL A 22 -7.89 3.38 3.60
C VAL A 22 -7.70 3.34 2.08
N VAL A 23 -7.77 2.15 1.48
CA VAL A 23 -7.60 1.98 0.04
C VAL A 23 -8.75 2.63 -0.71
N GLY A 24 -10.00 2.37 -0.30
CA GLY A 24 -11.18 2.98 -0.92
C GLY A 24 -11.19 4.50 -0.79
N GLY A 25 -10.88 5.04 0.38
CA GLY A 25 -10.73 6.49 0.58
C GLY A 25 -9.65 7.09 -0.31
N GLY A 26 -8.51 6.42 -0.46
CA GLY A 26 -7.45 6.82 -1.40
C GLY A 26 -7.94 6.85 -2.85
N PHE A 27 -8.60 5.79 -3.31
CA PHE A 27 -9.20 5.73 -4.65
C PHE A 27 -10.27 6.81 -4.86
N PHE A 28 -11.08 7.10 -3.84
CA PHE A 28 -12.10 8.16 -3.89
C PHE A 28 -11.46 9.54 -4.06
N LEU A 29 -10.43 9.87 -3.27
CA LEU A 29 -9.69 11.12 -3.39
C LEU A 29 -9.02 11.26 -4.77
N ILE A 30 -8.41 10.18 -5.27
CA ILE A 30 -7.82 10.14 -6.61
C ILE A 30 -8.91 10.36 -7.67
N GLY A 31 -10.04 9.68 -7.55
CA GLY A 31 -11.18 9.84 -8.46
C GLY A 31 -11.71 11.28 -8.48
N LEU A 32 -11.82 11.92 -7.31
CA LEU A 32 -12.23 13.32 -7.18
C LEU A 32 -11.21 14.27 -7.82
N LEU A 33 -9.91 14.02 -7.62
CA LEU A 33 -8.83 14.77 -8.28
C LEU A 33 -8.87 14.62 -9.80
N LEU A 34 -9.11 13.41 -10.31
CA LEU A 34 -9.22 13.15 -11.75
C LEU A 34 -10.46 13.81 -12.35
N LEU A 35 -11.58 13.81 -11.63
CA LEU A 35 -12.80 14.53 -12.00
C LEU A 35 -12.52 16.03 -12.12
N TRP A 36 -11.82 16.61 -11.15
CA TRP A 36 -11.45 18.02 -11.17
C TRP A 36 -10.47 18.36 -12.31
N ARG A 37 -9.65 17.40 -12.73
CA ARG A 37 -8.78 17.52 -13.91
C ARG A 37 -9.43 17.14 -15.24
N GLY A 38 -10.70 16.74 -15.26
CA GLY A 38 -11.43 16.33 -16.47
C GLY A 38 -10.82 15.12 -17.19
N LYS A 39 -10.04 14.28 -16.49
CA LYS A 39 -9.34 13.13 -17.09
C LYS A 39 -10.29 11.92 -17.15
N ALA A 40 -10.41 11.31 -18.33
CA ALA A 40 -11.33 10.22 -18.64
C ALA A 40 -11.41 9.02 -17.65
N PRO A 41 -10.35 8.60 -16.92
CA PRO A 41 -10.49 7.47 -15.98
C PRO A 41 -11.25 7.81 -14.68
N TRP A 42 -11.74 9.03 -14.49
CA TRP A 42 -12.42 9.47 -13.27
C TRP A 42 -13.57 8.55 -12.79
N PRO A 43 -14.47 7.98 -13.62
CA PRO A 43 -15.60 7.19 -13.14
C PRO A 43 -15.15 5.87 -12.50
N GLY A 44 -14.10 5.25 -13.04
CA GLY A 44 -13.56 3.99 -12.54
C GLY A 44 -12.94 4.15 -11.15
N PHE A 45 -12.14 5.21 -10.95
CA PHE A 45 -11.52 5.49 -9.65
C PHE A 45 -12.55 5.92 -8.58
N LEU A 46 -13.53 6.75 -8.95
CA LEU A 46 -14.62 7.13 -8.05
C LEU A 46 -15.51 5.93 -7.67
N GLY A 47 -15.87 5.09 -8.66
CA GLY A 47 -16.64 3.88 -8.44
C GLY A 47 -15.91 2.89 -7.52
N ALA A 48 -14.62 2.63 -7.78
CA ALA A 48 -13.78 1.82 -6.91
C ALA A 48 -13.68 2.42 -5.50
N GLY A 49 -13.54 3.74 -5.39
CA GLY A 49 -13.44 4.45 -4.11
C GLY A 49 -14.67 4.35 -3.22
N ILE A 50 -15.86 4.14 -3.80
CA ILE A 50 -17.11 3.93 -3.06
C ILE A 50 -17.39 2.42 -2.86
N ALA A 51 -17.11 1.60 -3.88
CA ALA A 51 -17.36 0.17 -3.84
C ALA A 51 -16.48 -0.57 -2.82
N LEU A 52 -15.20 -0.20 -2.72
CA LEU A 52 -14.24 -0.84 -1.79
C LEU A 52 -14.63 -0.67 -0.31
N PRO A 53 -14.96 0.53 0.19
CA PRO A 53 -15.43 0.72 1.56
C PRO A 53 -16.77 0.01 1.83
N LEU A 54 -17.70 0.01 0.86
CA LEU A 54 -18.97 -0.69 0.98
C LEU A 54 -18.79 -2.21 1.05
N LEU A 55 -17.91 -2.77 0.23
CA LEU A 55 -17.51 -4.18 0.30
C LEU A 55 -16.83 -4.52 1.62
N ALA A 56 -16.02 -3.60 2.16
CA ALA A 56 -15.38 -3.78 3.45
C ALA A 56 -16.38 -3.80 4.61
N LEU A 57 -17.49 -3.08 4.49
CA LEU A 57 -18.56 -3.06 5.48
C LEU A 57 -19.46 -4.30 5.39
N THR A 58 -19.83 -4.70 4.18
CA THR A 58 -20.81 -5.77 3.91
C THR A 58 -20.18 -7.16 3.93
N PHE A 59 -19.06 -7.36 3.22
CA PHE A 59 -18.40 -8.66 3.07
C PHE A 59 -16.87 -8.55 3.19
N PRO A 60 -16.34 -8.27 4.41
CA PRO A 60 -14.90 -8.17 4.63
C PRO A 60 -14.16 -9.47 4.33
N ALA A 61 -14.83 -10.64 4.34
CA ALA A 61 -14.22 -11.92 3.99
C ALA A 61 -13.74 -11.99 2.53
N LEU A 62 -14.40 -11.28 1.61
CA LEU A 62 -14.02 -11.25 0.19
C LEU A 62 -12.73 -10.45 -0.03
N LEU A 63 -12.44 -9.50 0.86
CA LEU A 63 -11.23 -8.68 0.83
C LEU A 63 -10.02 -9.40 1.45
N LYS A 64 -10.19 -10.56 2.11
CA LYS A 64 -9.07 -11.31 2.70
C LYS A 64 -7.95 -11.65 1.72
N PRO A 65 -8.21 -12.34 0.60
CA PRO A 65 -7.15 -12.70 -0.34
C PRO A 65 -6.49 -11.45 -0.93
N LEU A 66 -7.28 -10.42 -1.23
CA LEU A 66 -6.80 -9.16 -1.79
C LEU A 66 -5.90 -8.41 -0.79
N GLN A 67 -6.34 -8.25 0.46
CA GLN A 67 -5.57 -7.64 1.53
C GLN A 67 -4.26 -8.41 1.74
N LYS A 68 -4.32 -9.73 1.81
CA LYS A 68 -3.14 -10.55 2.06
C LYS A 68 -2.13 -10.40 0.93
N ALA A 69 -2.57 -10.49 -0.34
CA ALA A 69 -1.71 -10.26 -1.49
C ALA A 69 -1.09 -8.85 -1.48
N TRP A 70 -1.89 -7.82 -1.20
CA TRP A 70 -1.43 -6.44 -1.11
C TRP A 70 -0.40 -6.24 0.01
N MET A 71 -0.67 -6.76 1.19
CA MET A 71 0.23 -6.67 2.34
C MET A 71 1.54 -7.44 2.10
N THR A 72 1.49 -8.61 1.44
CA THR A 72 2.70 -9.33 1.03
C THR A 72 3.56 -8.49 0.08
N LEU A 73 2.95 -7.81 -0.90
CA LEU A 73 3.67 -6.88 -1.76
C LEU A 73 4.29 -5.72 -0.98
N ALA A 74 3.54 -5.14 -0.02
CA ALA A 74 4.05 -4.06 0.82
C ALA A 74 5.28 -4.47 1.64
N VAL A 75 5.26 -5.68 2.23
CA VAL A 75 6.42 -6.23 2.96
C VAL A 75 7.61 -6.40 2.02
N LEU A 76 7.38 -6.94 0.82
CA LEU A 76 8.44 -7.17 -0.16
C LEU A 76 9.06 -5.84 -0.62
N MET A 77 8.24 -4.81 -0.86
CA MET A 77 8.71 -3.46 -1.14
C MET A 77 9.50 -2.86 0.02
N GLY A 78 9.05 -3.04 1.26
CA GLY A 78 9.77 -2.58 2.45
C GLY A 78 11.16 -3.21 2.55
N TRP A 79 11.27 -4.51 2.30
CA TRP A 79 12.55 -5.21 2.28
C TRP A 79 13.50 -4.69 1.20
N VAL A 80 12.99 -4.37 0.01
CA VAL A 80 13.80 -3.74 -1.05
C VAL A 80 14.23 -2.34 -0.64
N MET A 81 13.31 -1.51 -0.15
CA MET A 81 13.60 -0.13 0.23
C MET A 81 14.67 -0.03 1.32
N THR A 82 14.62 -0.88 2.35
CA THR A 82 15.66 -0.89 3.39
C THR A 82 17.05 -1.14 2.79
N ARG A 83 17.18 -2.07 1.84
CA ARG A 83 18.45 -2.35 1.15
C ARG A 83 18.90 -1.19 0.29
N VAL A 84 17.98 -0.57 -0.44
CA VAL A 84 18.25 0.58 -1.30
C VAL A 84 18.72 1.76 -0.46
N ILE A 85 18.01 2.10 0.61
CA ILE A 85 18.36 3.20 1.53
C ILE A 85 19.74 2.95 2.13
N LEU A 86 20.01 1.75 2.65
CA LEU A 86 21.31 1.41 3.23
C LEU A 86 22.44 1.44 2.19
N SER A 87 22.19 0.96 0.97
CA SER A 87 23.18 0.99 -0.10
C SER A 87 23.50 2.43 -0.50
N ILE A 88 22.48 3.28 -0.65
CA ILE A 88 22.65 4.71 -0.94
C ILE A 88 23.43 5.37 0.20
N LEU A 89 23.02 5.16 1.45
CA LEU A 89 23.70 5.73 2.62
C LEU A 89 25.18 5.32 2.65
N PHE A 90 25.47 4.05 2.42
CA PHE A 90 26.84 3.55 2.45
C PHE A 90 27.66 4.16 1.32
N TYR A 91 27.22 4.02 0.07
CA TYR A 91 28.03 4.42 -1.09
C TYR A 91 28.08 5.93 -1.33
N LEU A 92 26.99 6.67 -1.06
CA LEU A 92 26.96 8.12 -1.31
C LEU A 92 27.38 8.95 -0.09
N VAL A 93 27.24 8.43 1.14
CA VAL A 93 27.56 9.20 2.35
C VAL A 93 28.79 8.65 3.03
N LEU A 94 28.78 7.38 3.45
CA LEU A 94 29.84 6.82 4.30
C LEU A 94 31.17 6.63 3.54
N THR A 95 31.12 6.05 2.34
CA THR A 95 32.31 5.81 1.51
C THR A 95 33.09 7.10 1.18
N PRO A 96 32.46 8.18 0.67
CA PRO A 96 33.20 9.41 0.42
C PRO A 96 33.70 10.08 1.70
N LEU A 97 32.97 9.99 2.83
CA LEU A 97 33.45 10.51 4.10
C LEU A 97 34.76 9.84 4.53
N GLY A 98 34.85 8.51 4.40
CA GLY A 98 36.04 7.73 4.75
C GLY A 98 37.21 7.87 3.76
N LEU A 99 36.98 8.43 2.57
CA LEU A 99 38.03 8.74 1.60
C LEU A 99 38.57 10.17 1.74
N VAL A 100 37.77 11.08 2.31
CA VAL A 100 38.11 12.50 2.49
C VAL A 100 38.73 12.78 3.86
N ALA A 101 38.36 12.01 4.89
CA ALA A 101 38.94 12.06 6.23
C ALA A 101 40.29 11.34 6.30
#